data_AF-A0AAN8J3D3-F1
#
_entry.id   AF-A0AAN8J3D3-F1
#
_cell.length_a   1.000
_cell.length_b   1.000
_cell.length_c   1.000
_cell.angle_alpha   90.00
_cell.angle_beta   90.00
_cell.angle_gamma   90.00
#
_symmetry.space_group_name_H-M   'P 1'
#
loop_
_entity.id
_entity.type
_entity.pdbx_description
1 polymer ?
#
loop_
_entity_poly.entity_id
_entity_poly.type
_entity_poly.pdbx_seq_one_letter_code
_entity_poly.pdbx_strand_id
1 'polypeptide(L)'
;MMILKFATRFCKLLGFTFFNFHLYAAAFLGMEVRRVISEPTAASLAYGLHKNKGVESVVVIDLGGGTLDVSVLWLQGGTFVTQDMAGNNWLGGQDFNDRIQKHMLSVRICQHI
;
A
#
# COMPACT_ATOMS: atom_id res chain seq x y z
N MET A 1 -1.05 14.14 -3.52
CA MET A 1 0.25 14.29 -2.82
C MET A 1 0.36 15.62 -2.05
N MET A 2 -0.56 15.88 -1.11
CA MET A 2 -0.50 17.05 -0.21
C MET A 2 -0.59 16.62 1.27
N ILE A 3 -1.30 15.50 1.53
CA ILE A 3 -1.39 14.86 2.85
C ILE A 3 -0.06 14.20 3.26
N LEU A 4 0.66 13.53 2.33
CA LEU A 4 1.89 12.79 2.66
C LEU A 4 3.09 13.70 3.00
N LYS A 5 3.24 14.83 2.30
CA LYS A 5 4.30 15.83 2.57
C LYS A 5 4.03 16.62 3.85
N PHE A 6 2.76 16.84 4.20
CA PHE A 6 2.39 17.44 5.48
C PHE A 6 2.70 16.47 6.62
N ALA A 7 2.33 15.19 6.48
CA ALA A 7 2.58 14.16 7.48
C ALA A 7 4.08 13.91 7.75
N THR A 8 4.95 13.91 6.73
CA THR A 8 6.41 13.73 6.94
C THR A 8 7.06 14.92 7.65
N ARG A 9 6.63 16.15 7.33
CA ARG A 9 7.17 17.37 7.96
C ARG A 9 6.63 17.56 9.39
N PHE A 10 5.38 17.16 9.62
CA PHE A 10 4.73 17.16 10.94
C PHE A 10 5.28 16.04 11.87
N CYS A 11 5.49 14.83 11.34
CA CYS A 11 6.13 13.73 12.07
C CYS A 11 7.55 14.08 12.54
N LYS A 12 8.36 14.73 11.70
CA LYS A 12 9.71 15.20 12.08
C LYS A 12 9.68 16.31 13.15
N LEU A 13 8.67 17.19 13.14
CA LEU A 13 8.54 18.28 14.11
C LEU A 13 8.10 17.80 15.51
N LEU A 14 7.34 16.70 15.58
CA LEU A 14 6.80 16.15 16.83
C LEU A 14 7.54 14.89 17.33
N GLY A 15 8.61 14.48 16.64
CA GLY A 15 9.41 13.30 17.04
C GLY A 15 8.73 11.95 16.77
N PHE A 16 7.70 11.90 15.92
CA PHE A 16 7.00 10.67 15.57
C PHE A 16 7.58 10.03 14.32
N THR A 17 7.81 8.72 14.35
CA THR A 17 8.10 7.94 13.15
C THR A 17 6.81 7.70 12.35
N PHE A 18 6.93 7.62 11.02
CA PHE A 18 5.79 7.47 10.09
C PHE A 18 4.85 6.32 10.47
N PHE A 19 5.41 5.24 11.05
CA PHE A 19 4.68 4.07 11.55
C PHE A 19 3.61 4.40 12.60
N ASN A 20 3.84 5.43 13.42
CA ASN A 20 2.90 5.79 14.49
C ASN A 20 1.69 6.58 13.98
N PHE A 21 1.71 7.10 12.75
CA PHE A 21 0.63 7.94 12.24
C PHE A 21 -0.72 7.22 12.22
N HIS A 22 -0.75 5.95 11.79
CA HIS A 22 -1.98 5.16 11.76
C HIS A 22 -2.54 4.89 13.15
N LEU A 23 -1.68 4.74 14.17
CA LEU A 23 -2.10 4.60 15.57
C LEU A 23 -2.74 5.87 16.10
N TYR A 24 -2.17 7.03 15.78
CA TYR A 24 -2.75 8.33 16.15
C TYR A 24 -4.10 8.56 15.49
N ALA A 25 -4.23 8.25 14.20
CA ALA A 25 -5.51 8.35 13.49
C ALA A 25 -6.59 7.47 14.15
N ALA A 26 -6.24 6.24 14.53
CA ALA A 26 -7.16 5.34 15.24
C ALA A 26 -7.54 5.88 16.64
N ALA A 27 -6.56 6.38 17.41
CA ALA A 27 -6.81 6.97 18.72
C ALA A 27 -7.71 8.21 18.65
N PHE A 28 -7.54 9.05 17.62
CA PHE A 28 -8.40 10.21 17.39
C PHE A 28 -9.86 9.84 17.11
N LEU A 29 -10.08 8.65 16.55
CA LEU A 29 -11.41 8.06 16.35
C LEU A 29 -11.92 7.26 17.56
N GLY A 30 -11.18 7.24 18.68
CA GLY A 30 -11.51 6.46 19.87
C GLY A 30 -11.38 4.95 19.70
N MET A 31 -10.63 4.48 18.69
CA MET A 31 -10.45 3.07 18.42
C MET A 31 -9.28 2.48 19.23
N GLU A 32 -9.52 1.35 19.88
CA GLU A 32 -8.46 0.55 20.52
C GLU A 32 -7.73 -0.31 19.48
N VAL A 33 -6.46 0.01 19.18
CA VAL A 33 -5.67 -0.76 18.21
C VAL A 33 -5.06 -1.99 18.88
N ARG A 34 -5.63 -3.16 18.61
CA ARG A 34 -5.15 -4.45 19.17
C ARG A 34 -3.84 -4.93 18.54
N ARG A 35 -3.68 -4.74 17.24
CA ARG A 35 -2.49 -5.15 16.48
C ARG A 35 -2.42 -4.37 15.17
N VAL A 36 -1.21 -3.95 14.80
CA VAL A 36 -0.89 -3.47 13.46
C VAL A 36 -0.26 -4.63 12.70
N ILE A 37 -0.78 -4.92 11.51
CA ILE A 37 -0.21 -5.89 10.58
C ILE A 37 0.11 -5.19 9.27
N SER A 38 1.13 -5.65 8.57
CA SER A 38 1.45 -5.12 7.24
C SER A 38 0.36 -5.51 6.23
N GLU A 39 0.13 -4.67 5.23
CA GLU A 39 -0.78 -4.96 4.11
C GLU A 39 -0.47 -6.30 3.42
N PRO A 40 0.79 -6.65 3.07
CA PRO A 40 1.05 -7.93 2.42
C PRO A 40 0.79 -9.13 3.34
N THR A 41 1.05 -9.02 4.65
CA THR A 41 0.66 -10.07 5.60
C THR A 41 -0.86 -10.20 5.67
N ALA A 42 -1.59 -9.07 5.75
CA ALA A 42 -3.05 -9.07 5.76
C ALA A 42 -3.65 -9.73 4.51
N ALA A 43 -3.12 -9.40 3.33
CA ALA A 43 -3.52 -9.99 2.06
C ALA A 43 -3.28 -11.50 2.02
N SER A 44 -2.11 -11.97 2.46
CA SER A 44 -1.78 -13.40 2.50
C SER A 44 -2.69 -14.20 3.46
N LEU A 45 -3.06 -13.60 4.59
CA LEU A 45 -3.99 -14.18 5.56
C LEU A 45 -5.42 -14.24 5.00
N ALA A 46 -5.87 -13.14 4.37
CA ALA A 46 -7.20 -13.04 3.78
C ALA A 46 -7.41 -14.04 2.63
N TYR A 47 -6.39 -14.27 1.80
CA TYR A 47 -6.44 -15.29 0.75
C TYR A 47 -6.45 -16.72 1.33
N GLY A 48 -6.03 -16.90 2.58
CA GLY A 48 -6.04 -18.21 3.24
C GLY A 48 -4.86 -19.11 2.87
N LEU A 49 -3.78 -18.55 2.30
CA LEU A 49 -2.62 -19.32 1.84
C LEU A 49 -1.96 -20.15 2.96
N HIS A 50 -2.08 -19.70 4.20
CA HIS A 50 -1.53 -20.37 5.39
C HIS A 50 -2.17 -21.75 5.65
N LYS A 51 -3.34 -22.05 5.05
CA LYS A 51 -4.03 -23.33 5.17
C LYS A 51 -3.68 -24.31 4.04
N ASN A 52 -3.01 -23.84 2.99
CA ASN A 52 -2.80 -24.62 1.78
C ASN A 52 -1.49 -25.42 1.89
N LYS A 53 -1.60 -26.75 1.89
CA LYS A 53 -0.43 -27.63 2.04
C LYS A 53 0.45 -27.52 0.79
N GLY A 54 1.68 -27.04 0.97
CA GLY A 54 2.67 -26.87 -0.10
C GLY A 54 2.98 -25.42 -0.49
N VAL A 55 2.30 -24.43 0.09
CA VAL A 55 2.64 -23.02 -0.10
C VAL A 55 3.56 -22.55 1.02
N GLU A 56 4.85 -22.44 0.72
CA GLU A 56 5.87 -21.99 1.69
C GLU A 56 6.28 -20.53 1.50
N SER A 57 6.18 -20.02 0.27
CA SER A 57 6.51 -18.64 -0.08
C SER A 57 5.43 -18.02 -0.96
N VAL A 58 5.22 -16.72 -0.78
CA VAL A 58 4.22 -15.96 -1.53
C VAL A 58 4.80 -14.60 -1.90
N VAL A 59 4.44 -14.12 -3.10
CA VAL A 59 4.73 -12.75 -3.51
C VAL A 59 3.41 -12.00 -3.51
N VAL A 60 3.37 -10.88 -2.80
CA VAL A 60 2.23 -9.97 -2.79
C VAL A 60 2.61 -8.74 -3.60
N ILE A 61 1.75 -8.39 -4.55
CA ILE A 61 1.86 -7.17 -5.36
C ILE A 61 0.68 -6.29 -4.98
N ASP A 62 0.96 -5.18 -4.32
CA ASP A 62 0.00 -4.15 -3.98
C ASP A 62 0.16 -2.96 -4.92
N LEU A 63 -0.84 -2.76 -5.79
CA LEU A 63 -0.89 -1.62 -6.70
C LEU A 63 -2.00 -0.68 -6.24
N GLY A 64 -1.60 0.28 -5.41
CA GLY A 64 -2.49 1.28 -4.85
C GLY A 64 -2.77 2.45 -5.80
N GLY A 65 -3.38 3.50 -5.25
CA GLY A 65 -3.70 4.71 -5.99
C GLY A 65 -2.50 5.57 -6.38
N GLY A 66 -1.35 5.38 -5.73
CA GLY A 66 -0.12 6.15 -6.03
C GLY A 66 1.19 5.46 -5.66
N THR A 67 1.13 4.24 -5.12
CA THR A 67 2.30 3.43 -4.81
C THR A 67 2.10 2.02 -5.36
N LEU A 68 3.23 1.40 -5.71
CA LEU A 68 3.33 -0.01 -6.03
C LEU A 68 4.29 -0.62 -5.02
N ASP A 69 3.82 -1.59 -4.25
CA ASP A 69 4.61 -2.30 -3.26
C ASP A 69 4.61 -3.80 -3.60
N VAL A 70 5.80 -4.40 -3.62
CA VAL A 70 6.02 -5.82 -3.91
C VAL A 70 6.73 -6.42 -2.73
N SER A 71 6.14 -7.44 -2.11
CA SER A 71 6.65 -8.08 -0.91
C SER A 71 6.77 -9.58 -1.10
N VAL A 72 7.91 -10.15 -0.68
CA VAL A 72 8.10 -11.60 -0.60
C VAL A 72 7.89 -12.03 0.84
N LEU A 73 7.01 -12.99 1.06
CA LEU A 73 6.69 -13.52 2.39
C LEU A 73 6.97 -15.01 2.44
N TRP A 74 7.40 -15.47 3.61
CA TRP A 74 7.66 -16.87 3.91
C TRP A 74 6.75 -17.35 5.03
N LEU A 75 6.24 -18.57 4.93
CA LEU A 75 5.41 -19.18 5.97
C LEU A 75 6.29 -19.67 7.11
N GLN A 76 6.14 -19.05 8.29
CA GLN A 76 6.87 -19.41 9.50
C GLN A 76 5.89 -19.58 10.66
N GLY A 77 5.84 -20.78 11.25
CA GLY A 77 4.97 -21.04 12.41
C GLY A 77 3.48 -20.79 12.15
N GLY A 78 3.01 -21.01 10.91
CA GLY A 78 1.62 -20.79 10.51
C GLY A 78 1.25 -19.34 10.18
N THR A 79 2.21 -18.41 10.19
CA THR A 79 2.02 -17.00 9.78
C THR A 79 3.01 -16.62 8.69
N PHE A 80 2.58 -15.79 7.74
CA PHE A 80 3.50 -15.24 6.73
C PHE A 80 4.31 -14.06 7.29
N VAL A 81 5.62 -14.17 7.18
CA VAL A 81 6.57 -13.13 7.60
C VAL A 81 7.23 -12.56 6.35
N THR A 82 7.19 -11.24 6.23
CA THR A 82 7.85 -10.51 5.14
C THR A 82 9.36 -10.68 5.22
N GLN A 83 9.96 -11.15 4.13
CA GLN A 83 11.41 -11.34 4.00
C GLN A 83 12.05 -10.14 3.32
N ASP A 84 11.44 -9.65 2.24
CA ASP A 84 11.96 -8.52 1.48
C ASP A 84 10.81 -7.73 0.84
N MET A 85 11.07 -6.45 0.57
CA MET A 85 10.13 -5.52 -0.04
C MET A 85 10.83 -4.59 -1.01
N ALA A 86 10.23 -4.42 -2.18
CA ALA A 86 10.62 -3.43 -3.18
C ALA A 86 9.37 -2.73 -3.70
N GLY A 87 9.53 -1.60 -4.39
CA GLY A 87 8.37 -0.87 -4.87
C GLY A 87 8.71 0.44 -5.58
N ASN A 88 7.65 1.15 -5.95
CA ASN A 88 7.72 2.48 -6.54
C ASN A 88 6.69 3.40 -5.87
N ASN A 89 7.20 4.42 -5.17
CA ASN A 89 6.40 5.41 -4.45
C ASN A 89 5.69 6.44 -5.36
N TRP A 90 5.88 6.34 -6.67
CA TRP A 90 5.33 7.24 -7.68
C TRP A 90 4.71 6.49 -8.86
N LEU A 91 4.16 5.31 -8.59
CA LEU A 91 3.42 4.54 -9.58
C LEU A 91 2.15 4.00 -8.94
N GLY A 92 1.00 4.33 -9.49
CA GLY A 92 -0.28 3.76 -9.07
C GLY A 92 -1.44 4.15 -9.99
N GLY A 93 -2.66 3.98 -9.48
CA GLY A 93 -3.88 4.27 -10.22
C GLY A 93 -3.99 5.72 -10.73
N GLN A 94 -3.36 6.69 -10.08
CA GLN A 94 -3.29 8.08 -10.55
C GLN A 94 -2.60 8.19 -11.92
N ASP A 95 -1.49 7.47 -12.12
CA ASP A 95 -0.78 7.46 -13.40
C ASP A 95 -1.64 6.85 -14.52
N PHE A 96 -2.44 5.84 -14.19
CA PHE A 96 -3.36 5.22 -15.14
C PHE A 96 -4.48 6.20 -15.51
N ASN A 97 -5.07 6.87 -14.52
CA ASN A 97 -6.08 7.89 -14.75
C ASN A 97 -5.53 9.03 -15.63
N ASP A 98 -4.32 9.51 -15.36
CA ASP A 98 -3.68 10.57 -16.15
C ASP A 98 -3.45 10.15 -17.60
N ARG A 99 -3.04 8.90 -17.83
CA ARG A 99 -2.86 8.36 -19.19
C ARG A 99 -4.19 8.23 -19.93
N ILE A 100 -5.22 7.71 -19.27
CA ILE A 100 -6.56 7.58 -19.85
C ILE A 100 -7.13 8.97 -20.17
N GLN A 101 -7.00 9.93 -19.25
CA GLN A 101 -7.47 11.29 -19.46
C GLN A 101 -6.78 11.95 -20.67
N LYS A 102 -5.45 11.84 -20.77
CA LYS A 102 -4.68 12.37 -21.91
C LYS A 102 -5.14 11.73 -23.22
N HIS A 103 -5.35 10.41 -23.23
CA HIS A 103 -5.84 9.71 -24.41
C HIS A 103 -7.23 10.23 -24.84
N MET A 104 -8.17 10.33 -23.89
CA MET A 104 -9.52 10.84 -24.16
C MET A 104 -9.51 12.27 -24.72
N LEU A 105 -8.64 13.14 -24.20
CA LEU A 105 -8.48 14.51 -24.71
C LEU A 105 -7.89 14.52 -26.13
N SER A 106 -6.89 13.68 -26.41
CA SER A 106 -6.30 13.60 -27.76
C SER A 106 -7.29 13.12 -28.83
N VAL A 107 -8.13 12.13 -28.50
CA VAL A 107 -9.15 11.61 -29.42
C VAL A 107 -10.20 12.66 -29.73
N ARG A 108 -10.64 13.43 -28.71
CA ARG A 108 -11.64 14.48 -28.90
C ARG A 108 -11.14 15.62 -29.78
N ILE A 109 -9.86 16.00 -29.68
CA ILE A 109 -9.26 17.01 -30.55
C ILE A 109 -9.21 16.52 -32.01
N CYS A 110 -8.87 15.25 -32.26
CA CYS A 110 -8.88 14.68 -33.61
C CYS A 110 -10.27 14.49 -34.21
N GLN A 111 -11.35 14.51 -33.42
CA GLN A 111 -12.73 14.41 -33.92
C GLN A 111 -13.40 15.76 -34.18
N HIS A 112 -12.75 16.88 -33.87
CA HIS A 112 -13.26 18.24 -34.06
C HIS A 112 -12.31 19.13 -34.90
N ILE A 113 -11.36 18.51 -35.59
CA ILE A 113 -10.57 19.07 -36.70
C ILE A 113 -10.93 18.25 -37.94
#